data_AF-A0A8S3KNI1-F1
#
_entry.id   AF-A0A8S3KNI1-F1
#
_cell.length_a   1.000
_cell.length_b   1.000
_cell.length_c   1.000
_cell.angle_alpha   90.00
_cell.angle_beta   90.00
_cell.angle_gamma   90.00
#
_symmetry.space_group_name_H-M   'P 1'
#
loop_
_entity.id
_entity.type
_entity.pdbx_description
1 polymer ?
#
loop_
_entity_poly.entity_id
_entity_poly.type
_entity_poly.pdbx_seq_one_letter_code
_entity_poly.pdbx_strand_id
1 'polypeptide(L)'
;MLDDASNVLWLLDGYDELNVPDHLDWFMRELLDKQIEILTSRPTTTVPYPYDVYLDITGFTDENIHDYIRKFFKTKSHEGTRLIS
;
A
#
# COMPACT_ATOMS: atom_id res chain seq x y z
N MET A 1 21.67 15.15 -15.17
CA MET A 1 22.31 14.38 -14.09
C MET A 1 21.40 14.46 -12.88
N LEU A 2 20.56 13.45 -12.69
CA LEU A 2 19.80 13.27 -11.45
C LEU A 2 20.69 12.41 -10.53
N ASP A 3 21.74 13.03 -9.98
CA ASP A 3 22.74 12.35 -9.14
C ASP A 3 22.23 12.04 -7.71
N ASP A 4 20.93 12.22 -7.45
CA ASP A 4 20.30 12.06 -6.12
C ASP A 4 19.06 11.15 -6.13
N ALA A 5 18.81 10.45 -7.24
CA ALA A 5 17.64 9.56 -7.37
C ALA A 5 17.65 8.37 -6.38
N SER A 6 18.80 8.05 -5.78
CA SER A 6 18.94 6.98 -4.78
C SER A 6 18.29 7.30 -3.42
N ASN A 7 17.84 8.54 -3.20
CA ASN A 7 17.24 8.99 -1.93
C ASN A 7 15.71 9.20 -2.04
N VAL A 8 15.10 8.79 -3.14
CA VAL A 8 13.66 8.96 -3.37
C VAL A 8 12.95 7.64 -3.10
N LEU A 9 11.90 7.71 -2.27
CA LEU A 9 10.95 6.62 -2.06
C LEU A 9 9.65 6.94 -2.81
N TRP A 10 9.26 6.08 -3.74
CA TRP A 10 7.96 6.17 -4.41
C TRP A 10 6.92 5.36 -3.65
N LEU A 11 5.77 5.98 -3.38
CA LEU A 11 4.58 5.32 -2.84
C LEU A 11 3.51 5.33 -3.91
N LEU A 12 3.20 4.17 -4.48
CA LEU A 12 2.21 4.00 -5.53
C LEU A 12 1.02 3.23 -4.97
N ASP A 13 -0.07 3.96 -4.71
CA ASP A 13 -1.28 3.38 -4.13
C ASP A 13 -2.28 2.97 -5.22
N GLY A 14 -2.77 1.73 -5.18
CA GLY A 14 -3.80 1.23 -6.10
C GLY A 14 -3.30 1.01 -7.53
N TYR A 15 -2.17 0.33 -7.72
CA TYR A 15 -1.59 0.07 -9.05
C TYR A 15 -2.56 -0.60 -10.02
N ASP A 16 -3.45 -1.45 -9.52
CA ASP A 16 -4.48 -2.11 -10.30
C ASP A 16 -5.54 -1.17 -10.93
N GLU A 17 -5.60 0.08 -10.46
CA GLU A 17 -6.45 1.11 -11.04
C GLU A 17 -5.77 1.87 -12.19
N LEU A 18 -4.46 1.67 -12.37
CA LEU A 18 -3.71 2.32 -13.43
C LEU A 18 -4.04 1.69 -14.78
N ASN A 19 -4.60 2.51 -15.66
CA ASN A 19 -4.71 2.20 -17.09
C ASN A 19 -3.61 2.95 -17.83
N VAL A 20 -2.38 2.41 -17.79
CA VAL A 20 -1.23 3.00 -18.47
C VAL A 20 -1.33 2.69 -19.97
N PRO A 21 -1.44 3.70 -20.85
CA PRO A 21 -1.39 3.46 -22.29
C PRO A 21 -0.08 2.79 -22.69
N ASP A 22 -0.10 1.88 -23.68
CA ASP A 22 1.09 1.14 -24.13
C ASP A 22 2.31 2.03 -24.42
N HIS A 23 2.07 3.24 -24.94
CA HIS A 23 3.14 4.20 -25.27
C HIS A 23 3.81 4.85 -24.04
N LEU A 24 3.27 4.65 -22.83
CA LEU A 24 3.82 5.10 -21.56
C LEU A 24 4.33 3.95 -20.68
N ASP A 25 4.20 2.69 -21.10
CA ASP A 25 4.70 1.53 -20.34
C ASP A 25 6.22 1.63 -20.12
N TRP A 26 6.96 2.09 -21.12
CA TRP A 26 8.41 2.30 -21.02
C TRP A 26 8.78 3.32 -19.93
N PHE A 27 7.97 4.37 -19.76
CA PHE A 27 8.22 5.40 -18.77
C PHE A 27 8.02 4.85 -17.35
N MET A 28 6.97 4.04 -17.17
CA MET A 28 6.75 3.35 -15.90
C MET A 28 7.92 2.41 -15.59
N ARG A 29 8.40 1.64 -16.56
CA ARG A 29 9.58 0.78 -16.35
C ARG A 29 10.81 1.56 -15.91
N GLU A 30 11.16 2.65 -16.61
CA GLU A 30 12.33 3.47 -16.26
C GLU A 30 12.18 4.19 -14.91
N LEU A 31 10.95 4.56 -14.54
CA LEU A 31 10.68 5.18 -13.24
C LEU A 31 10.93 4.19 -12.09
N LEU A 32 10.50 2.93 -12.27
CA LEU A 32 10.50 1.89 -11.24
C LEU A 32 11.83 1.11 -11.14
N ASP A 33 12.57 0.96 -12.24
CA ASP A 33 13.77 0.09 -12.33
C ASP A 33 14.95 0.51 -11.42
N LYS A 34 14.97 1.73 -10.88
CA LYS A 34 16.18 2.30 -10.24
C LYS A 34 15.94 2.95 -8.88
N GLN A 35 14.73 2.86 -8.32
CA GLN A 35 14.36 3.60 -7.11
C GLN A 35 13.73 2.68 -6.07
N ILE A 36 13.80 3.09 -4.79
CA ILE A 36 13.08 2.38 -3.73
C ILE A 36 11.60 2.69 -3.91
N GLU A 37 10.78 1.67 -3.97
CA GLU A 37 9.34 1.82 -4.20
C GLU A 37 8.51 0.88 -3.32
N ILE A 38 7.35 1.38 -2.92
CA ILE A 38 6.29 0.60 -2.31
C ILE A 38 5.06 0.76 -3.19
N LEU A 39 4.60 -0.36 -3.73
CA LEU A 39 3.43 -0.46 -4.57
C LEU A 39 2.33 -1.21 -3.81
N THR A 40 1.12 -0.65 -3.78
CA THR A 40 -0.07 -1.35 -3.30
C THR A 40 -0.95 -1.73 -4.49
N SER A 41 -1.59 -2.89 -4.41
CA SER A 41 -2.47 -3.39 -5.47
C SER A 41 -3.46 -4.39 -4.87
N ARG A 42 -4.62 -4.52 -5.50
CA ARG A 42 -5.51 -5.66 -5.25
C ARG A 42 -4.81 -6.99 -5.56
N PRO A 43 -5.11 -8.09 -4.83
CA PRO A 43 -4.51 -9.41 -5.05
C PRO A 43 -4.76 -10.00 -6.43
N THR A 44 -5.80 -9.53 -7.13
CA THR A 44 -6.20 -10.03 -8.46
C THR A 44 -5.34 -9.51 -9.59
N THR A 45 -4.46 -8.55 -9.32
CA THR A 45 -3.67 -7.88 -10.35
C THR A 45 -2.30 -8.51 -10.42
N THR A 46 -1.94 -8.95 -11.63
CA THR A 46 -0.57 -9.38 -11.90
C THR A 46 0.30 -8.13 -12.04
N VAL A 47 1.18 -7.91 -11.07
CA VAL A 47 2.23 -6.91 -11.22
C VAL A 47 3.25 -7.45 -12.24
N PRO A 48 3.46 -6.78 -13.39
CA PRO A 48 4.22 -7.35 -14.50
C PRO A 48 5.75 -7.34 -14.27
N TYR A 49 6.21 -6.88 -13.11
CA TYR A 49 7.61 -6.66 -12.77
C TYR A 49 8.00 -7.43 -11.50
N PRO A 50 9.24 -7.94 -11.41
CA PRO A 50 9.75 -8.58 -10.20
C PRO A 50 10.00 -7.54 -9.10
N TYR A 51 9.58 -7.86 -7.87
CA TYR A 51 9.89 -7.09 -6.66
C TYR A 51 10.83 -7.87 -5.76
N ASP A 52 11.71 -7.17 -5.04
CA ASP A 52 12.60 -7.80 -4.06
C ASP A 52 11.82 -8.38 -2.86
N VAL A 53 10.70 -7.76 -2.51
CA VAL A 53 9.85 -8.13 -1.37
C VAL A 53 8.38 -8.09 -1.77
N TYR A 54 7.65 -9.16 -1.44
CA TYR A 54 6.20 -9.22 -1.55
C TYR A 54 5.58 -9.25 -0.15
N LEU A 55 4.66 -8.31 0.10
CA LEU A 55 3.93 -8.21 1.36
C LEU A 55 2.44 -8.45 1.09
N ASP A 56 1.82 -9.30 1.92
CA ASP A 56 0.38 -9.53 1.89
C ASP A 56 -0.27 -8.96 3.15
N ILE A 57 -1.31 -8.15 2.97
CA ILE A 57 -2.07 -7.56 4.08
C ILE A 57 -3.29 -8.44 4.31
N THR A 58 -3.20 -9.32 5.31
CA THR A 58 -4.22 -10.33 5.61
C THR A 58 -5.38 -9.81 6.47
N GLY A 59 -5.30 -8.57 6.95
CA GLY A 59 -6.33 -7.92 7.77
C GLY A 59 -5.84 -7.55 9.17
N PHE A 60 -6.78 -7.26 10.06
CA PHE A 60 -6.47 -6.93 11.45
C PHE A 60 -6.37 -8.18 12.33
N THR A 61 -5.48 -8.15 13.31
CA THR A 61 -5.55 -9.08 14.45
C THR A 61 -6.68 -8.67 15.40
N ASP A 62 -7.14 -9.59 16.25
CA ASP A 62 -8.14 -9.28 17.29
C ASP A 62 -7.68 -8.11 18.18
N GLU A 63 -6.41 -8.09 18.57
CA GLU A 63 -5.82 -6.99 19.34
C GLU A 63 -5.89 -5.66 18.59
N ASN A 64 -5.58 -5.65 17.28
CA ASN A 64 -5.68 -4.45 16.46
C ASN A 64 -7.12 -3.97 16.31
N ILE A 65 -8.09 -4.89 16.20
CA ILE A 65 -9.52 -4.55 16.17
C ILE A 65 -9.93 -3.87 17.48
N HIS A 66 -9.56 -4.45 18.62
CA HIS A 66 -9.87 -3.89 19.93
C HIS A 66 -9.28 -2.49 20.09
N ASP A 67 -8.03 -2.30 19.70
CA ASP A 67 -7.35 -1.02 19.77
C ASP A 67 -7.93 0.02 18.80
N TYR A 68 -8.27 -0.39 17.58
CA TYR A 68 -8.93 0.48 16.60
C TYR A 68 -10.27 0.98 17.13
N ILE A 69 -11.11 0.08 17.64
CA ILE A 69 -12.44 0.44 18.18
C ILE A 69 -12.30 1.35 19.39
N ARG A 70 -11.38 1.07 20.33
CA ARG A 70 -11.12 1.96 21.46
C ARG A 70 -10.66 3.36 21.01
N LYS A 71 -9.79 3.43 19.99
CA LYS A 71 -9.30 4.71 19.44
C LYS A 71 -10.38 5.51 18.73
N PHE A 72 -11.28 4.83 18.01
CA PHE A 72 -12.38 5.46 17.27
C PHE A 72 -13.48 5.97 18.22
N PHE A 73 -13.89 5.14 19.20
CA PHE A 73 -14.97 5.45 20.14
C PHE A 73 -14.50 6.17 21.41
N LYS A 74 -13.40 6.95 21.37
CA LYS A 74 -12.84 7.63 22.55
C LYS A 74 -13.86 8.41 23.38
N THR A 75 -14.77 9.13 22.73
CA THR A 75 -15.81 9.96 23.39
C THR A 75 -17.11 9.20 23.65
N LYS A 76 -17.24 7.99 23.11
CA LYS A 76 -18.41 7.10 23.23
C LYS A 76 -17.96 5.70 23.65
N SER A 77 -17.13 5.63 24.68
CA SER A 77 -16.44 4.40 25.07
C SER A 77 -17.39 3.24 25.29
N HIS A 78 -18.59 3.50 25.84
CA HIS A 78 -19.61 2.48 26.05
C HIS A 78 -20.13 1.84 24.74
N GLU A 79 -20.26 2.61 23.65
CA GLU A 79 -20.63 2.07 22.34
C GLU A 79 -19.50 1.19 21.78
N GLY A 80 -18.25 1.65 21.91
CA GLY A 80 -17.07 0.89 21.48
C GLY A 80 -16.91 -0.42 22.24
N THR A 81 -17.08 -0.42 23.56
CA THR A 81 -16.95 -1.64 24.39
C THR A 81 -17.93 -2.73 23.95
N ARG A 82 -19.15 -2.39 23.54
CA ARG A 82 -20.15 -3.36 23.08
C ARG A 82 -19.79 -4.07 21.77
N LEU A 83 -18.88 -3.49 20.98
CA LEU A 83 -18.42 -4.06 19.71
C LEU A 83 -17.23 -5.01 19.89
N ILE A 84 -16.61 -5.02 21.07
CA ILE A 84 -15.39 -5.80 21.39
C ILE A 84 -15.54 -6.62 22.67
N SER A 85 -16.78 -6.76 23.17
CA SER A 85 -17.16 -7.59 24.31
C SER A 85 -17.78 -8.88 23.84
#